data_AF-S4P5E9-F1
#
_entry.id   AF-S4P5E9-F1
#
_cell.length_a   1.000
_cell.length_b   1.000
_cell.length_c   1.000
_cell.angle_alpha   90.00
_cell.angle_beta   90.00
_cell.angle_gamma   90.00
#
_symmetry.space_group_name_H-M   'P 1'
#
loop_
_entity.id
_entity.type
_entity.pdbx_description
1 polymer ?
#
loop_
_entity_poly.entity_id
_entity_poly.type
_entity_poly.pdbx_seq_one_letter_code
_entity_poly.pdbx_strand_id
1 'polypeptide(L)' 'MKNSVADRNNAQSSCAGLFILAHLGFDFPGAWLHVDMAAPAHCGERATGYGVALLTVLFGSQTRSRLLKALSPNK' A
#
# COMPACT_ATOMS: atom_id res chain seq x y z
N MET A 1 -3.91 -15.48 16.55
CA MET A 1 -2.80 -14.53 16.26
C MET A 1 -2.84 -13.39 17.28
N LYS A 2 -1.71 -12.78 17.66
CA LYS A 2 -1.67 -11.53 18.46
C LYS A 2 -1.62 -10.31 17.54
N ASN A 3 -2.09 -9.17 18.01
CA ASN A 3 -2.19 -7.93 17.22
C ASN A 3 -0.90 -7.11 17.11
N SER A 4 0.22 -7.61 17.63
CA SER A 4 1.53 -6.97 17.51
C SER A 4 2.65 -8.00 17.64
N VAL A 5 3.82 -7.65 17.12
CA VAL A 5 5.03 -8.47 17.20
C VAL A 5 5.55 -8.53 18.63
N ALA A 6 6.14 -9.68 19.00
CA ALA A 6 6.87 -9.79 20.26
C ALA A 6 8.24 -9.09 20.20
N ASP A 7 8.89 -9.12 19.04
CA ASP A 7 10.16 -8.45 18.76
C ASP A 7 9.97 -7.35 17.71
N ARG A 8 10.31 -6.11 18.09
CA ARG A 8 10.20 -4.93 17.22
C ARG A 8 11.25 -4.89 16.10
N ASN A 9 12.31 -5.68 16.20
CA ASN A 9 13.31 -5.81 15.14
C ASN A 9 12.90 -6.83 14.05
N ASN A 10 11.74 -7.45 14.18
CA ASN A 10 11.24 -8.44 13.21
C ASN A 10 10.30 -7.81 12.17
N ALA A 11 10.82 -6.91 11.33
CA ALA A 11 10.11 -6.32 10.18
C ALA A 11 8.65 -5.89 10.49
N GLN A 12 8.48 -4.99 11.47
CA GLN A 12 7.17 -4.59 12.03
C GLN A 12 6.07 -4.29 10.99
N SER A 13 6.37 -3.50 9.95
CA SER A 13 5.38 -3.16 8.91
C SER A 13 4.90 -4.40 8.13
N SER A 14 5.78 -5.37 7.88
CA SER A 14 5.40 -6.63 7.23
C SER A 14 4.52 -7.48 8.14
N CYS A 15 4.82 -7.55 9.44
CA CYS A 15 3.97 -8.26 10.40
C CYS A 15 2.59 -7.61 10.58
N ALA A 16 2.51 -6.27 10.56
CA ALA A 16 1.24 -5.56 10.56
C ALA A 16 0.40 -5.89 9.31
N GLY A 17 1.05 -5.96 8.14
CA GLY A 17 0.42 -6.48 6.92
C GLY A 17 -0.11 -7.89 7.11
N LEU A 18 0.72 -8.84 7.57
CA LEU A 18 0.29 -10.23 7.78
C LEU A 18 -0.88 -10.35 8.75
N PHE A 19 -0.94 -9.50 9.78
CA PHE A 19 -2.07 -9.44 10.70
C PHE A 19 -3.39 -9.08 9.97
N ILE A 20 -3.35 -8.14 9.03
CA ILE A 20 -4.52 -7.78 8.22
C ILE A 20 -4.88 -8.91 7.25
N LEU A 21 -3.90 -9.48 6.53
CA LEU A 21 -4.16 -10.58 5.58
C LEU A 21 -4.78 -11.80 6.25
N ALA A 22 -4.41 -12.09 7.49
CA ALA A 22 -4.97 -13.22 8.25
C ALA A 22 -6.50 -13.15 8.43
N HIS A 23 -7.11 -11.95 8.31
CA HIS A 23 -8.57 -11.77 8.38
C HIS A 23 -9.28 -11.91 7.03
N LEU A 24 -8.54 -11.86 5.91
CA LEU A 24 -9.04 -12.24 4.58
C LEU A 24 -8.87 -13.74 4.31
N GLY A 25 -7.87 -14.36 4.97
CA GLY A 25 -7.37 -15.69 4.67
C GLY A 25 -6.07 -15.61 3.86
N PHE A 26 -5.04 -16.36 4.26
CA PHE A 26 -3.77 -16.43 3.52
C PHE A 26 -3.92 -17.09 2.14
N ASP A 27 -5.05 -17.75 1.91
CA ASP A 27 -5.52 -18.36 0.68
C ASP A 27 -6.41 -17.42 -0.17
N PHE A 28 -6.51 -16.13 0.18
CA PHE A 28 -7.26 -15.15 -0.60
C PHE A 28 -6.82 -15.18 -2.08
N PRO A 29 -7.75 -15.42 -3.04
CA PRO A 29 -7.37 -15.67 -4.43
C PRO A 29 -6.99 -14.40 -5.21
N GLY A 30 -7.21 -13.21 -4.63
CA GLY A 30 -6.87 -11.94 -5.26
C GLY A 30 -5.45 -11.47 -4.93
N ALA A 31 -5.00 -10.43 -5.63
CA ALA A 31 -3.77 -9.74 -5.25
C ALA A 31 -4.02 -8.89 -4.00
N TRP A 32 -3.23 -9.13 -2.95
CA TRP A 32 -3.25 -8.34 -1.73
C TRP A 32 -1.99 -7.48 -1.63
N LEU A 33 -2.17 -6.19 -1.30
CA LEU A 33 -1.09 -5.22 -1.15
C LEU A 33 -1.34 -4.38 0.10
N HIS A 34 -0.39 -4.42 1.04
CA HIS A 34 -0.36 -3.53 2.19
C HIS A 34 0.55 -2.34 1.91
N VAL A 35 0.04 -1.11 2.11
CA VAL A 35 0.81 0.13 1.96
C VAL A 35 0.93 0.80 3.33
N ASP A 36 2.09 0.64 3.96
CA ASP A 36 2.45 1.44 5.15
C ASP A 36 2.97 2.80 4.67
N MET A 37 2.17 3.84 4.91
CA MET A 37 2.47 5.20 4.47
C MET A 37 2.65 6.18 5.62
N ALA A 38 2.97 5.69 6.83
CA ALA A 38 3.14 6.53 8.01
C ALA A 38 4.15 7.67 7.77
N ALA A 39 5.37 7.33 7.30
CA ALA A 39 6.42 8.30 7.05
C ALA A 39 6.15 9.23 5.83
N PRO A 40 5.77 8.74 4.63
CA PRO A 40 5.59 9.62 3.48
C PRO A 40 4.33 10.47 3.51
N ALA A 41 3.38 10.24 4.43
CA ALA A 41 2.14 11.00 4.51
C ALA A 41 2.34 12.49 4.88
N HIS A 42 3.47 12.83 5.50
CA HIS A 42 3.77 14.20 5.92
C HIS A 42 5.26 14.54 5.78
N CYS A 43 5.56 15.84 5.78
CA CYS A 43 6.92 16.37 5.86
C CYS A 43 6.90 17.56 6.82
N GLY A 44 7.51 17.39 7.99
CA GLY A 44 7.33 18.29 9.13
C GLY A 44 5.84 18.40 9.50
N GLU A 45 5.36 19.63 9.65
CA GLU A 45 3.99 19.96 10.07
C GLU A 45 2.97 19.99 8.92
N ARG A 46 3.30 19.45 7.73
CA ARG A 46 2.42 19.50 6.56
C ARG A 46 2.20 18.14 5.92
N ALA A 47 0.96 17.87 5.50
CA ALA A 47 0.63 16.72 4.69
C ALA A 47 1.26 16.82 3.29
N THR A 48 1.74 15.70 2.76
CA THR A 48 2.37 15.63 1.41
C THR A 48 1.37 15.36 0.30
N GLY A 49 0.21 14.78 0.63
CA GLY A 49 -0.74 14.27 -0.36
C GLY A 49 -0.31 12.94 -1.00
N TYR A 50 0.63 12.21 -0.38
CA TYR A 50 1.03 10.87 -0.83
C TYR A 50 -0.18 9.92 -0.94
N GLY A 51 -0.16 9.04 -1.94
CA GLY A 51 -1.22 8.06 -2.20
C GLY A 51 -2.11 8.39 -3.40
N VAL A 52 -2.47 9.66 -3.61
CA VAL A 52 -3.32 10.05 -4.75
C VAL A 52 -2.63 9.77 -6.08
N ALA A 53 -1.38 10.22 -6.24
CA ALA A 53 -0.58 9.95 -7.43
C ALA A 53 -0.26 8.45 -7.57
N LEU A 54 0.02 7.76 -6.46
CA LEU A 54 0.29 6.31 -6.44
C LEU A 54 -0.87 5.53 -7.06
N LEU A 55 -2.10 5.72 -6.57
CA LEU A 55 -3.27 4.97 -7.05
C LEU A 55 -3.67 5.35 -8.47
N THR A 56 -3.64 6.65 -8.80
CA THR A 56 -4.04 7.12 -10.14
C THR A 56 -3.08 6.67 -11.24
N VAL A 57 -1.78 6.56 -10.94
CA VAL A 57 -0.79 6.01 -11.88
C VAL A 57 -0.85 4.49 -11.91
N LEU A 58 -0.91 3.81 -10.77
CA LEU A 58 -0.98 2.34 -10.70
C LEU A 58 -2.15 1.79 -11.53
N PHE A 59 -3.32 2.44 -11.46
CA PHE A 59 -4.51 2.06 -12.24
C PHE A 59 -4.73 2.93 -13.48
N GLY A 60 -3.72 3.71 -13.90
CA GLY A 60 -3.84 4.70 -14.97
C GLY A 60 -4.31 4.12 -16.30
N SER A 61 -3.94 2.86 -16.59
CA SER A 61 -4.38 2.11 -17.77
C SER A 61 -5.90 1.97 -17.88
N GLN A 62 -6.63 1.98 -16.76
CA GLN A 62 -8.09 1.86 -16.69
C GLN A 62 -8.82 3.19 -16.86
N THR A 63 -8.11 4.31 -16.92
CA THR A 63 -8.71 5.64 -17.05
C THR A 63 -8.93 6.04 -18.51
N ARG A 64 -9.54 7.20 -18.77
CA ARG A 64 -9.56 7.84 -20.10
C ARG A 64 -8.45 8.89 -20.30
N SER A 65 -7.67 9.16 -19.26
CA SER A 65 -6.61 10.18 -19.30
C SER A 65 -5.44 9.66 -20.12
N ARG A 66 -5.07 10.37 -21.19
CA ARG A 66 -3.88 10.04 -22.00
C ARG A 66 -2.61 10.06 -21.14
N LEU A 67 -2.51 11.03 -20.22
CA LEU A 67 -1.36 11.16 -19.32
C LEU A 67 -1.25 9.96 -18.37
N LEU A 68 -2.33 9.58 -17.69
CA LEU A 68 -2.28 8.48 -16.70
C LEU A 68 -2.05 7.13 -17.39
N LYS A 69 -2.56 6.92 -18.61
CA LYS A 69 -2.22 5.73 -19.40
C LYS A 69 -0.74 5.68 -19.78
N ALA A 70 -0.16 6.82 -20.13
CA ALA A 70 1.26 6.90 -20.49
C ALA A 70 2.19 6.67 -19.27
N LEU A 71 1.72 6.99 -18.07
CA LEU A 71 2.49 6.82 -16.82
C LEU A 71 2.23 5.48 -16.11
N SER A 72 1.15 4.77 -16.45
CA SER A 72 0.81 3.52 -15.77
C SER A 72 1.86 2.43 -16.03
N PRO A 73 2.14 1.55 -15.06
CA PRO A 73 3.06 0.43 -15.25
C PRO A 73 2.65 -0.43 -16.45
N ASN A 74 3.63 -0.84 -17.26
CA ASN A 74 3.41 -1.82 -18.32
C ASN A 74 3.11 -3.19 -17.69
N LYS A 75 2.14 -3.92 -18.24
CA LYS A 75 1.91 -5.32 -17.88
C LYS A 75 3.04 -6.22 -18.37
#